data_AF-A0A8T6N7I7-F1
#
_entry.id   AF-A0A8T6N7I7-F1
#
_cell.length_a   1.000
_cell.length_b   1.000
_cell.length_c   1.000
_cell.angle_alpha   90.00
_cell.angle_beta   90.00
_cell.angle_gamma   90.00
#
_symmetry.space_group_name_H-M   'P 1'
#
loop_
_entity.id
_entity.type
_entity.pdbx_description
1 polymer ?
#
loop_
_entity_poly.entity_id
_entity_poly.type
_entity_poly.pdbx_seq_one_letter_code
_entity_poly.pdbx_strand_id
1 'polypeptide(L)'
;MGTSESFKPKVTLKDGVTGKVIDRTKYTSLSISFSLTNSVTGTTNASVSSGTVSTGTTAGSFTVTVSVTDSNSVAAKRYVPKTDTITVNVDSSKDGQTIKVHDGGSGSFGLRDLPLSRKPIPIGKMFETNSNLALTFTIANDSQKIVDQDKSVLSGTNAKIVFNEMSANDGVDGKFKGFGSGDELSFDIVASQAGNDNYHAAQSVSRTVKIKKPSKSVFYDERKADPRYEDVETNALSRISSKLGISGDKAIALFNSDNYDSDGDGVSNLLERAFGGDSLGNDSRSARPAPVKKNDNYEYLSFDRYNSDFQADMGLVYIVEESSDRRTWTSISSPLSTTDLGGGMERVVYRTTSATSAGNTQFIRVRVKA
;
A
#
# COMPACT_ATOMS: atom_id res chain seq x y z
N MET A 1 -0.20 -9.22 30.42
CA MET A 1 -1.67 -9.36 30.62
C MET A 1 -1.94 -9.29 32.10
N GLY A 2 -3.14 -8.88 32.50
CA GLY A 2 -3.58 -8.92 33.88
C GLY A 2 -3.97 -10.34 34.33
N THR A 3 -4.00 -10.57 35.64
CA THR A 3 -4.63 -11.76 36.24
C THR A 3 -6.14 -11.76 36.02
N SER A 4 -6.75 -12.92 35.88
CA SER A 4 -8.19 -13.16 35.67
C SER A 4 -8.73 -12.61 34.36
N GLU A 5 -7.86 -12.40 33.38
CA GLU A 5 -8.23 -11.93 32.06
C GLU A 5 -8.45 -13.10 31.09
N SER A 6 -9.16 -12.82 30.00
CA SER A 6 -9.33 -13.75 28.91
C SER A 6 -9.11 -13.06 27.57
N PHE A 7 -8.45 -13.76 26.65
CA PHE A 7 -8.22 -13.26 25.30
C PHE A 7 -8.27 -14.40 24.28
N LYS A 8 -8.49 -14.04 23.01
CA LYS A 8 -8.47 -14.98 21.89
C LYS A 8 -7.22 -14.72 21.05
N PRO A 9 -6.23 -15.62 21.04
CA PRO A 9 -5.13 -15.56 20.09
C PRO A 9 -5.67 -15.52 18.65
N LYS A 10 -5.02 -14.74 17.80
CA LYS A 10 -5.31 -14.69 16.37
C LYS A 10 -4.10 -15.18 15.61
N VAL A 11 -4.35 -15.95 14.55
CA VAL A 11 -3.32 -16.61 13.74
C VAL A 11 -3.70 -16.45 12.29
N THR A 12 -2.73 -16.05 11.49
CA THR A 12 -2.82 -16.03 10.02
C THR A 12 -1.91 -17.12 9.48
N LEU A 13 -2.46 -17.95 8.60
CA LEU A 13 -1.69 -18.95 7.87
C LEU A 13 -1.21 -18.34 6.55
N LYS A 14 0.10 -18.43 6.28
CA LYS A 14 0.69 -18.03 5.01
C LYS A 14 1.35 -19.23 4.35
N ASP A 15 1.18 -19.34 3.04
CA ASP A 15 1.87 -20.33 2.24
C ASP A 15 3.38 -20.01 2.22
N GLY A 16 4.21 -21.00 2.56
CA GLY A 16 5.65 -20.80 2.75
C GLY A 16 6.44 -20.54 1.45
N VAL A 17 5.85 -20.79 0.28
CA VAL A 17 6.49 -20.61 -1.04
C VAL A 17 6.11 -19.27 -1.65
N THR A 18 4.81 -18.96 -1.63
CA THR A 18 4.22 -17.79 -2.28
C THR A 18 4.05 -16.61 -1.33
N GLY A 19 4.09 -16.83 0.00
CA GLY A 19 3.85 -15.82 1.02
C GLY A 19 2.38 -15.39 1.14
N LYS A 20 1.48 -15.94 0.31
CA LYS A 20 0.06 -15.57 0.29
C LYS A 20 -0.66 -16.11 1.53
N VAL A 21 -1.64 -15.34 2.01
CA VAL A 21 -2.54 -15.78 3.07
C VAL A 21 -3.40 -16.94 2.58
N ILE A 22 -3.51 -17.99 3.38
CA ILE A 22 -4.33 -19.16 3.09
C ILE A 22 -5.78 -18.87 3.52
N ASP A 23 -6.68 -18.86 2.55
CA ASP A 23 -8.12 -18.73 2.78
C ASP A 23 -8.70 -20.04 3.33
N ARG A 24 -8.95 -20.06 4.64
CA ARG A 24 -9.45 -21.25 5.34
C ARG A 24 -10.89 -21.61 4.98
N THR A 25 -11.64 -20.74 4.30
CA THR A 25 -12.97 -21.10 3.76
C THR A 25 -12.86 -22.02 2.55
N LYS A 26 -11.74 -21.94 1.82
CA LYS A 26 -11.42 -22.78 0.66
C LYS A 26 -10.59 -24.00 1.04
N TYR A 27 -9.66 -23.83 1.99
CA TYR A 27 -8.77 -24.89 2.48
C TYR A 27 -9.27 -25.46 3.81
N THR A 28 -10.38 -26.19 3.75
CA THR A 28 -11.10 -26.71 4.93
C THR A 28 -10.42 -27.90 5.62
N SER A 29 -9.39 -28.50 5.01
CA SER A 29 -8.61 -29.57 5.62
C SER A 29 -7.65 -29.08 6.72
N LEU A 30 -7.42 -27.77 6.81
CA LEU A 30 -6.53 -27.16 7.79
C LEU A 30 -7.24 -26.87 9.11
N SER A 31 -6.74 -27.45 10.19
CA SER A 31 -7.21 -27.19 11.55
C SER A 31 -6.13 -26.49 12.39
N ILE A 32 -6.56 -25.59 13.28
CA ILE A 32 -5.67 -24.85 14.19
C ILE A 32 -6.02 -25.26 15.62
N SER A 33 -5.01 -25.59 16.40
CA SER A 33 -5.13 -25.83 17.83
C SER A 33 -4.14 -24.98 18.62
N PHE A 34 -4.53 -24.66 19.84
CA PHE A 34 -3.68 -23.95 20.80
C PHE A 34 -3.42 -24.87 21.98
N SER A 35 -2.18 -24.88 22.44
CA SER A 35 -1.77 -25.55 23.67
C SER A 35 -1.00 -24.56 24.54
N LEU A 36 -1.06 -24.76 25.85
CA LEU A 36 -0.32 -23.94 26.80
C LEU A 36 0.74 -24.79 27.46
N THR A 37 1.95 -24.23 27.55
CA THR A 37 2.98 -24.74 28.45
C THR A 37 3.11 -23.72 29.58
N ASN A 38 2.60 -24.09 30.77
CA ASN A 38 2.73 -23.27 31.97
C ASN A 38 4.15 -23.43 32.52
N SER A 39 5.06 -22.54 32.13
CA SER A 39 6.38 -22.42 32.75
C SER A 39 7.12 -21.18 32.23
N VAL A 40 7.46 -20.21 33.10
CA VAL A 40 8.81 -19.62 33.13
C VAL A 40 9.15 -19.14 34.56
N THR A 41 8.23 -18.46 35.26
CA THR A 41 8.32 -18.03 36.69
C THR A 41 6.91 -17.86 37.29
N GLY A 42 6.72 -18.06 38.61
CA GLY A 42 5.42 -17.84 39.31
C GLY A 42 4.48 -19.05 39.35
N THR A 43 3.19 -18.83 39.64
CA THR A 43 2.18 -19.90 39.84
C THR A 43 0.94 -19.79 38.93
N THR A 44 1.01 -18.95 37.89
CA THR A 44 -0.14 -18.67 36.99
C THR A 44 -0.74 -19.97 36.45
N ASN A 45 -2.03 -20.18 36.67
CA ASN A 45 -2.77 -21.37 36.26
C ASN A 45 -3.53 -21.11 34.95
N ALA A 46 -2.81 -20.64 33.93
CA ALA A 46 -3.40 -20.34 32.64
C ALA A 46 -4.01 -21.59 31.99
N SER A 47 -5.13 -21.39 31.30
CA SER A 47 -5.88 -22.47 30.63
C SER A 47 -6.37 -22.03 29.26
N VAL A 48 -6.57 -22.98 28.36
CA VAL A 48 -7.15 -22.73 27.04
C VAL A 48 -8.37 -23.62 26.84
N SER A 49 -9.50 -23.01 26.48
CA SER A 49 -10.74 -23.71 26.19
C SER A 49 -11.42 -23.08 24.98
N SER A 50 -11.80 -23.89 24.00
CA SER A 50 -12.44 -23.43 22.76
C SER A 50 -11.70 -22.26 22.08
N GLY A 51 -10.36 -22.30 22.10
CA GLY A 51 -9.49 -21.26 21.54
C GLY A 51 -9.44 -19.93 22.31
N THR A 52 -10.04 -19.86 23.50
CA THR A 52 -9.92 -18.71 24.42
C THR A 52 -8.92 -19.06 25.52
N VAL A 53 -7.94 -18.19 25.71
CA VAL A 53 -6.92 -18.31 26.76
C VAL A 53 -7.36 -17.49 27.97
N SER A 54 -7.34 -18.11 29.15
CA SER A 54 -7.50 -17.44 30.44
C SER A 54 -6.15 -17.36 31.13
N THR A 55 -5.81 -16.20 31.70
CA THR A 55 -4.49 -15.96 32.33
C THR A 55 -4.34 -16.62 33.69
N GLY A 56 -5.44 -16.97 34.36
CA GLY A 56 -5.43 -17.50 35.73
C GLY A 56 -5.38 -16.39 36.80
N THR A 57 -5.32 -16.75 38.07
CA THR A 57 -5.52 -15.79 39.19
C THR A 57 -4.25 -15.29 39.85
N THR A 58 -3.08 -15.83 39.50
CA THR A 58 -1.80 -15.52 40.12
C THR A 58 -0.79 -15.01 39.09
N ALA A 59 0.19 -14.23 39.54
CA ALA A 59 1.25 -13.74 38.67
C ALA A 59 2.17 -14.88 38.19
N GLY A 60 2.74 -14.69 37.01
CA GLY A 60 3.69 -15.60 36.41
C GLY A 60 3.76 -15.44 34.90
N SER A 61 4.09 -16.52 34.19
CA SER A 61 4.15 -16.51 32.73
C SER A 61 3.83 -17.88 32.16
N PHE A 62 3.32 -17.90 30.94
CA PHE A 62 3.05 -19.13 30.20
C PHE A 62 3.35 -18.94 28.72
N THR A 63 3.60 -20.04 28.02
CA THR A 63 3.81 -20.04 26.57
C THR A 63 2.57 -20.56 25.87
N VAL A 64 2.04 -19.78 24.93
CA VAL A 64 1.00 -20.21 23.99
C VAL A 64 1.70 -20.78 22.77
N THR A 65 1.43 -22.04 22.46
CA THR A 65 1.88 -22.70 21.23
C THR A 65 0.70 -22.88 20.29
N VAL A 66 0.81 -22.36 19.07
CA VAL A 66 -0.11 -22.68 17.98
C VAL A 66 0.43 -23.85 17.17
N SER A 67 -0.43 -24.81 16.88
CA SER A 67 -0.17 -25.93 15.99
C SER A 67 -1.22 -25.97 14.89
N VAL A 68 -0.77 -26.32 13.69
CA VAL A 68 -1.64 -26.49 12.52
C VAL A 68 -1.54 -27.93 12.06
N THR A 69 -2.66 -28.53 11.65
CA THR A 69 -2.69 -29.86 11.05
C THR A 69 -3.44 -29.81 9.73
N ASP A 70 -3.06 -30.68 8.79
CA ASP A 70 -3.73 -30.84 7.50
C ASP A 70 -4.29 -32.26 7.36
N SER A 71 -5.61 -32.37 7.31
CA SER A 71 -6.34 -33.64 7.20
C SER A 71 -6.59 -34.08 5.74
N ASN A 72 -6.00 -33.41 4.74
CA ASN A 72 -6.23 -33.74 3.33
C ASN A 72 -5.96 -35.24 3.07
N SER A 73 -6.91 -35.90 2.43
CA SER A 73 -6.83 -37.35 2.16
C SER A 73 -5.71 -37.70 1.19
N VAL A 74 -5.26 -36.75 0.37
CA VAL A 74 -4.15 -36.92 -0.59
C VAL A 74 -2.88 -36.32 0.00
N ALA A 75 -1.94 -37.18 0.42
CA ALA A 75 -0.70 -36.76 1.08
C ALA A 75 0.12 -35.73 0.27
N ALA A 76 0.21 -35.89 -1.04
CA ALA A 76 0.93 -34.97 -1.92
C ALA A 76 0.29 -33.57 -2.04
N LYS A 77 -0.96 -33.41 -1.58
CA LYS A 77 -1.67 -32.12 -1.54
C LYS A 77 -1.68 -31.48 -0.16
N ARG A 78 -1.01 -32.10 0.84
CA ARG A 78 -0.95 -31.57 2.20
C ARG A 78 0.05 -30.42 2.27
N TYR A 79 -0.32 -29.39 3.00
CA TYR A 79 0.66 -28.46 3.53
C TYR A 79 1.54 -29.16 4.56
N VAL A 80 2.80 -28.73 4.65
CA VAL A 80 3.70 -29.08 5.76
C VAL A 80 3.54 -28.01 6.83
N PRO A 81 2.72 -28.23 7.88
CA PRO A 81 2.41 -27.17 8.81
C PRO A 81 3.59 -26.90 9.74
N LYS A 82 3.66 -25.67 10.27
CA LYS A 82 4.63 -25.27 11.29
C LYS A 82 3.90 -24.91 12.58
N THR A 83 4.65 -24.96 13.68
CA THR A 83 4.22 -24.42 14.98
C THR A 83 4.83 -23.05 15.19
N ASP A 84 4.15 -22.21 15.97
CA ASP A 84 4.70 -20.94 16.44
C ASP A 84 4.36 -20.74 17.92
N THR A 85 5.12 -19.90 18.62
CA THR A 85 5.00 -19.73 20.07
C THR A 85 5.11 -18.28 20.50
N ILE A 86 4.39 -17.91 21.55
CA ILE A 86 4.53 -16.63 22.22
C ILE A 86 4.49 -16.81 23.74
N THR A 87 5.40 -16.14 24.45
CA THR A 87 5.38 -16.09 25.92
C THR A 87 4.53 -14.90 26.38
N VAL A 88 3.61 -15.17 27.30
CA VAL A 88 2.73 -14.18 27.91
C VAL A 88 3.10 -14.02 29.38
N ASN A 89 3.47 -12.80 29.76
CA ASN A 89 3.69 -12.43 31.16
C ASN A 89 2.37 -11.95 31.79
N VAL A 90 2.14 -12.35 33.03
CA VAL A 90 0.93 -12.11 33.81
C VAL A 90 1.28 -11.55 35.18
N ASP A 91 0.66 -10.43 35.55
CA ASP A 91 0.65 -9.96 36.93
C ASP A 91 -0.68 -9.25 37.25
N SER A 92 -0.87 -8.85 38.51
CA SER A 92 -2.13 -8.25 38.98
C SER A 92 -2.08 -6.73 39.10
N SER A 93 -1.03 -6.08 38.60
CA SER A 93 -0.83 -4.64 38.78
C SER A 93 -1.64 -3.81 37.79
N LYS A 94 -1.87 -4.32 36.58
CA LYS A 94 -2.53 -3.60 35.48
C LYS A 94 -3.30 -4.55 34.55
N ASP A 95 -4.16 -3.98 33.72
CA ASP A 95 -4.89 -4.72 32.70
C ASP A 95 -4.01 -5.00 31.46
N GLY A 96 -4.33 -6.08 30.76
CA GLY A 96 -3.70 -6.47 29.50
C GLY A 96 -4.19 -5.67 28.30
N GLN A 97 -3.29 -5.49 27.33
CA GLN A 97 -3.61 -4.86 26.05
C GLN A 97 -3.24 -5.76 24.88
N THR A 98 -3.96 -5.59 23.77
CA THR A 98 -3.76 -6.36 22.54
C THR A 98 -3.68 -5.42 21.35
N ILE A 99 -2.75 -5.72 20.44
CA ILE A 99 -2.69 -5.16 19.10
C ILE A 99 -3.13 -6.26 18.13
N LYS A 100 -4.10 -5.98 17.27
CA LYS A 100 -4.50 -6.87 16.18
C LYS A 100 -4.15 -6.21 14.85
N VAL A 101 -3.70 -7.04 13.92
CA VAL A 101 -3.47 -6.63 12.54
C VAL A 101 -4.33 -7.47 11.63
N HIS A 102 -4.97 -6.83 10.66
CA HIS A 102 -5.66 -7.53 9.59
C HIS A 102 -4.72 -7.70 8.41
N ASP A 103 -4.58 -8.95 7.94
CA ASP A 103 -3.97 -9.19 6.64
C ASP A 103 -4.87 -8.59 5.55
N GLY A 104 -4.33 -7.66 4.75
CA GLY A 104 -5.10 -7.04 3.66
C GLY A 104 -5.44 -8.04 2.55
N GLY A 105 -6.55 -7.78 1.84
CA GLY A 105 -7.06 -8.60 0.72
C GLY A 105 -8.23 -7.91 0.00
N SER A 106 -8.74 -8.49 -1.09
CA SER A 106 -9.87 -7.94 -1.86
C SER A 106 -11.07 -7.69 -0.95
N GLY A 107 -11.49 -6.43 -0.82
CA GLY A 107 -12.66 -6.03 -0.04
C GLY A 107 -12.49 -5.96 1.49
N SER A 108 -11.29 -6.15 2.06
CA SER A 108 -11.07 -6.11 3.52
C SER A 108 -10.09 -5.03 3.96
N PHE A 109 -10.40 -4.40 5.11
CA PHE A 109 -9.45 -3.58 5.87
C PHE A 109 -8.22 -4.41 6.25
N GLY A 110 -7.01 -3.91 5.99
CA GLY A 110 -5.75 -4.58 6.34
C GLY A 110 -4.56 -4.10 5.52
N LEU A 111 -3.36 -4.45 5.97
CA LEU A 111 -2.11 -4.07 5.30
C LEU A 111 -1.71 -5.16 4.30
N ARG A 112 -1.81 -4.85 3.01
CA ARG A 112 -1.40 -5.69 1.87
C ARG A 112 -0.02 -5.29 1.35
N ASP A 113 0.50 -6.06 0.40
CA ASP A 113 1.61 -5.60 -0.44
C ASP A 113 1.19 -4.34 -1.20
N LEU A 114 2.11 -3.39 -1.37
CA LEU A 114 1.81 -2.06 -1.88
C LEU A 114 2.58 -1.79 -3.18
N PRO A 115 2.01 -1.02 -4.12
CA PRO A 115 2.82 -0.45 -5.19
C PRO A 115 3.70 0.66 -4.61
N LEU A 116 4.87 0.88 -5.21
CA LEU A 116 5.55 2.16 -5.00
C LEU A 116 4.65 3.29 -5.53
N SER A 117 4.48 4.35 -4.74
CA SER A 117 3.53 5.43 -5.03
C SER A 117 3.97 6.77 -4.42
N ARG A 118 3.68 7.88 -5.11
CA ARG A 118 3.86 9.22 -4.52
C ARG A 118 2.85 9.55 -3.42
N LYS A 119 1.71 8.84 -3.37
CA LYS A 119 0.62 9.12 -2.43
C LYS A 119 0.96 8.47 -1.07
N PRO A 120 0.87 9.21 0.05
CA PRO A 120 1.08 8.61 1.37
C PRO A 120 0.11 7.46 1.64
N ILE A 121 0.59 6.40 2.29
CA ILE A 121 -0.20 5.20 2.60
C ILE A 121 -0.64 5.25 4.06
N PRO A 122 -1.94 5.44 4.34
CA PRO A 122 -2.45 5.42 5.71
C PRO A 122 -2.29 4.03 6.33
N ILE A 123 -1.72 3.95 7.54
CA ILE A 123 -1.54 2.70 8.28
C ILE A 123 -2.19 2.73 9.67
N GLY A 124 -2.52 3.92 10.20
CA GLY A 124 -2.97 4.09 11.59
C GLY A 124 -4.28 3.38 11.94
N LYS A 125 -5.12 3.07 10.95
CA LYS A 125 -6.37 2.31 11.13
C LYS A 125 -6.27 0.85 10.67
N MET A 126 -5.11 0.41 10.18
CA MET A 126 -4.88 -0.98 9.75
C MET A 126 -4.55 -1.92 10.93
N PHE A 127 -4.34 -1.34 12.10
CA PHE A 127 -4.09 -2.02 13.36
C PHE A 127 -5.18 -1.63 14.37
N GLU A 128 -5.75 -2.61 15.04
CA GLU A 128 -6.76 -2.41 16.09
C GLU A 128 -6.14 -2.61 17.46
N THR A 129 -6.62 -1.87 18.44
CA THR A 129 -6.22 -2.03 19.85
C THR A 129 -7.45 -2.09 20.75
N ASN A 130 -7.31 -2.63 21.96
CA ASN A 130 -8.42 -2.76 22.91
C ASN A 130 -8.41 -1.69 24.03
N SER A 131 -7.36 -0.87 24.13
CA SER A 131 -7.11 0.00 25.27
C SER A 131 -7.25 1.50 24.97
N ASN A 132 -7.66 1.86 23.75
CA ASN A 132 -7.72 3.24 23.23
C ASN A 132 -6.40 4.04 23.32
N LEU A 133 -5.28 3.43 23.73
CA LEU A 133 -3.97 4.07 23.71
C LEU A 133 -3.45 4.19 22.27
N ALA A 134 -2.65 5.22 22.01
CA ALA A 134 -2.09 5.43 20.68
C ALA A 134 -1.06 4.34 20.31
N LEU A 135 -1.10 3.88 19.07
CA LEU A 135 -0.05 3.06 18.48
C LEU A 135 1.14 3.92 18.07
N THR A 136 2.34 3.35 18.18
CA THR A 136 3.57 3.86 17.58
C THR A 136 4.10 2.83 16.60
N PHE A 137 4.56 3.29 15.45
CA PHE A 137 5.08 2.45 14.37
C PHE A 137 6.58 2.69 14.22
N THR A 138 7.32 1.63 13.90
CA THR A 138 8.74 1.71 13.56
C THR A 138 8.97 0.99 12.25
N ILE A 139 9.80 1.58 11.39
CA ILE A 139 10.25 0.96 10.16
C ILE A 139 11.54 0.19 10.43
N ALA A 140 11.52 -1.12 10.18
CA ALA A 140 12.65 -2.01 10.37
C ALA A 140 12.97 -2.72 9.05
N ASN A 141 14.19 -3.26 8.94
CA ASN A 141 14.65 -4.04 7.78
C ASN A 141 14.53 -3.33 6.41
N ASP A 142 14.48 -1.99 6.40
CA ASP A 142 14.45 -1.16 5.20
C ASP A 142 15.86 -0.82 4.71
N SER A 143 16.53 -1.82 4.12
CA SER A 143 17.89 -1.67 3.59
C SER A 143 17.96 -0.75 2.35
N GLN A 144 16.85 -0.61 1.62
CA GLN A 144 16.77 0.18 0.40
C GLN A 144 16.34 1.63 0.65
N LYS A 145 16.05 2.02 1.91
CA LYS A 145 15.57 3.36 2.28
C LYS A 145 14.27 3.73 1.57
N ILE A 146 13.36 2.76 1.44
CA ILE A 146 12.08 2.88 0.76
C ILE A 146 11.19 3.91 1.46
N VAL A 147 11.19 3.94 2.79
CA VAL A 147 10.34 4.84 3.58
C VAL A 147 11.10 6.09 4.01
N ASP A 148 10.52 7.24 3.70
CA ASP A 148 10.94 8.53 4.25
C ASP A 148 10.35 8.66 5.66
N GLN A 149 11.16 8.33 6.67
CA GLN A 149 10.72 8.37 8.06
C GLN A 149 10.46 9.80 8.56
N ASP A 150 11.12 10.81 7.99
CA ASP A 150 10.98 12.21 8.39
C ASP A 150 9.67 12.83 7.87
N LYS A 151 9.24 12.44 6.66
CA LYS A 151 7.94 12.86 6.10
C LYS A 151 6.78 11.94 6.51
N SER A 152 7.07 10.78 7.08
CA SER A 152 6.05 9.86 7.58
C SER A 152 5.47 10.33 8.92
N VAL A 153 4.22 9.92 9.19
CA VAL A 153 3.63 10.06 10.53
C VAL A 153 3.53 8.66 11.10
N LEU A 154 4.32 8.34 12.11
CA LEU A 154 4.46 6.98 12.65
C LEU A 154 3.77 6.80 14.01
N SER A 155 2.69 7.54 14.26
CA SER A 155 1.94 7.42 15.51
C SER A 155 0.46 7.73 15.34
N GLY A 156 -0.38 7.05 16.13
CA GLY A 156 -1.81 7.30 16.24
C GLY A 156 -2.62 6.88 15.01
N THR A 157 -3.90 7.23 15.01
CA THR A 157 -4.88 6.82 13.98
C THR A 157 -4.65 7.48 12.62
N ASN A 158 -3.92 8.59 12.59
CA ASN A 158 -3.55 9.31 11.38
C ASN A 158 -2.16 8.91 10.85
N ALA A 159 -1.56 7.85 11.42
CA ALA A 159 -0.28 7.35 10.95
C ALA A 159 -0.33 6.99 9.45
N LYS A 160 0.71 7.39 8.74
CA LYS A 160 0.87 7.19 7.30
C LYS A 160 2.35 7.06 6.95
N ILE A 161 2.63 6.24 5.95
CA ILE A 161 3.96 6.06 5.38
C ILE A 161 4.08 6.90 4.13
N VAL A 162 5.20 7.58 3.98
CA VAL A 162 5.61 8.28 2.76
C VAL A 162 6.80 7.54 2.16
N PHE A 163 6.72 7.23 0.87
CA PHE A 163 7.86 6.64 0.16
C PHE A 163 8.87 7.72 -0.22
N ASN A 164 10.14 7.36 -0.11
CA ASN A 164 11.25 8.28 -0.23
C ASN A 164 11.49 8.71 -1.69
N GLU A 165 12.18 9.83 -1.82
CA GLU A 165 12.76 10.32 -3.08
C GLU A 165 13.83 9.35 -3.57
N MET A 166 14.14 9.35 -4.87
CA MET A 166 15.23 8.56 -5.43
C MET A 166 16.58 9.13 -4.99
N SER A 167 17.49 8.23 -4.64
CA SER A 167 18.87 8.59 -4.33
C SER A 167 19.68 8.83 -5.60
N ALA A 168 20.46 9.90 -5.61
CA ALA A 168 21.51 10.10 -6.61
C ALA A 168 22.83 9.40 -6.22
N ASN A 169 22.94 8.89 -4.98
CA ASN A 169 24.18 8.42 -4.36
C ASN A 169 23.99 7.06 -3.65
N ASP A 170 23.22 6.15 -4.26
CA ASP A 170 23.02 4.77 -3.77
C ASP A 170 22.60 4.69 -2.27
N GLY A 171 21.81 5.65 -1.82
CA GLY A 171 21.22 5.73 -0.48
C GLY A 171 22.12 6.36 0.59
N VAL A 172 23.31 6.85 0.25
CA VAL A 172 24.20 7.57 1.19
C VAL A 172 23.56 8.86 1.70
N ASP A 173 22.72 9.48 0.87
CA ASP A 173 21.89 10.65 1.20
C ASP A 173 20.61 10.30 1.99
N GLY A 174 20.44 9.04 2.40
CA GLY A 174 19.26 8.57 3.13
C GLY A 174 18.02 8.38 2.25
N LYS A 175 18.15 8.46 0.92
CA LYS A 175 17.06 8.33 -0.06
C LYS A 175 16.93 6.93 -0.64
N PHE A 176 15.82 6.67 -1.33
CA PHE A 176 15.50 5.36 -1.90
C PHE A 176 16.52 4.94 -2.95
N LYS A 177 17.12 3.77 -2.74
CA LYS A 177 18.17 3.20 -3.60
C LYS A 177 17.67 2.69 -4.95
N GLY A 178 16.35 2.52 -5.10
CA GLY A 178 15.75 1.85 -6.25
C GLY A 178 15.63 0.34 -6.04
N PHE A 179 15.14 -0.35 -7.07
CA PHE A 179 14.86 -1.79 -7.03
C PHE A 179 16.07 -2.68 -7.42
N GLY A 180 17.16 -2.08 -7.89
CA GLY A 180 18.23 -2.83 -8.55
C GLY A 180 17.67 -3.67 -9.70
N SER A 181 17.97 -4.97 -9.70
CA SER A 181 17.49 -5.92 -10.71
C SER A 181 16.19 -6.66 -10.31
N GLY A 182 15.59 -6.34 -9.16
CA GLY A 182 14.37 -7.00 -8.67
C GLY A 182 13.09 -6.24 -9.05
N ASP A 183 11.94 -6.90 -8.87
CA ASP A 183 10.61 -6.33 -9.08
C ASP A 183 9.83 -6.13 -7.77
N GLU A 184 10.36 -6.63 -6.66
CA GLU A 184 9.80 -6.48 -5.32
C GLU A 184 10.90 -6.15 -4.32
N LEU A 185 10.56 -5.31 -3.35
CA LEU A 185 11.36 -5.03 -2.15
C LEU A 185 10.52 -5.28 -0.91
N SER A 186 11.13 -5.31 0.26
CA SER A 186 10.40 -5.45 1.52
C SER A 186 10.99 -4.62 2.62
N PHE A 187 10.13 -4.17 3.53
CA PHE A 187 10.49 -3.65 4.84
C PHE A 187 9.48 -4.15 5.87
N ASP A 188 9.82 -4.00 7.14
CA ASP A 188 8.94 -4.38 8.24
C ASP A 188 8.35 -3.14 8.92
N ILE A 189 7.05 -3.20 9.20
CA ILE A 189 6.37 -2.27 10.10
C ILE A 189 6.20 -2.97 11.44
N VAL A 190 6.77 -2.39 12.49
CA VAL A 190 6.57 -2.84 13.88
C VAL A 190 5.60 -1.88 14.55
N ALA A 191 4.40 -2.37 14.85
CA ALA A 191 3.41 -1.65 15.65
C ALA A 191 3.61 -1.97 17.13
N SER A 192 3.71 -0.94 17.96
CA SER A 192 3.91 -1.03 19.40
C SER A 192 2.91 -0.14 20.14
N GLN A 193 2.58 -0.51 21.37
CA GLN A 193 1.70 0.25 22.24
C GLN A 193 2.29 0.23 23.65
N ALA A 194 2.73 1.40 24.12
CA ALA A 194 3.21 1.54 25.49
C ALA A 194 2.04 1.39 26.48
N GLY A 195 2.36 0.88 27.67
CA GLY A 195 1.41 0.86 28.79
C GLY A 195 1.24 2.23 29.44
N ASN A 196 0.41 2.29 30.47
CA ASN A 196 0.21 3.46 31.33
C ASN A 196 -0.07 3.01 32.77
N ASP A 197 -0.71 3.84 33.60
CA ASP A 197 -1.04 3.47 34.98
C ASP A 197 -2.06 2.33 35.08
N ASN A 198 -2.96 2.22 34.11
CA ASN A 198 -4.03 1.22 34.11
C ASN A 198 -3.66 -0.05 33.34
N TYR A 199 -2.68 0.02 32.45
CA TYR A 199 -2.43 -1.04 31.49
C TYR A 199 -0.95 -1.39 31.31
N HIS A 200 -0.69 -2.67 31.09
CA HIS A 200 0.60 -3.14 30.59
C HIS A 200 0.84 -2.73 29.13
N ALA A 201 2.11 -2.67 28.72
CA ALA A 201 2.45 -2.54 27.31
C ALA A 201 1.94 -3.77 26.54
N ALA A 202 1.43 -3.54 25.33
CA ALA A 202 1.03 -4.63 24.46
C ALA A 202 2.26 -5.29 23.82
N GLN A 203 2.14 -6.58 23.48
CA GLN A 203 3.13 -7.22 22.63
C GLN A 203 3.17 -6.51 21.27
N SER A 204 4.36 -6.13 20.83
CA SER A 204 4.53 -5.51 19.50
C SER A 204 4.25 -6.51 18.39
N VAL A 205 3.65 -6.02 17.31
CA VAL A 205 3.28 -6.81 16.13
C VAL A 205 4.11 -6.34 14.94
N SER A 206 4.89 -7.25 14.35
CA SER A 206 5.66 -6.97 13.13
C SER A 206 4.94 -7.45 11.88
N ARG A 207 5.05 -6.68 10.80
CA ARG A 207 4.50 -6.99 9.48
C ARG A 207 5.49 -6.65 8.39
N THR A 208 5.93 -7.67 7.66
CA THR A 208 6.63 -7.47 6.40
C THR A 208 5.66 -7.00 5.33
N VAL A 209 5.98 -5.87 4.72
CA VAL A 209 5.27 -5.29 3.59
C VAL A 209 6.15 -5.43 2.37
N LYS A 210 5.61 -6.00 1.28
CA LYS A 210 6.29 -5.95 0.01
C LYS A 210 5.90 -4.72 -0.78
N ILE A 211 6.89 -4.09 -1.39
CA ILE A 211 6.73 -2.97 -2.31
C ILE A 211 6.99 -3.46 -3.72
N LYS A 212 6.00 -3.33 -4.60
CA LYS A 212 6.07 -3.74 -6.00
C LYS A 212 6.63 -2.60 -6.85
N LYS A 213 7.52 -2.94 -7.77
CA LYS A 213 8.02 -2.02 -8.79
C LYS A 213 6.87 -1.47 -9.64
N PRO A 214 6.80 -0.16 -9.90
CA PRO A 214 5.77 0.39 -10.78
C PRO A 214 5.80 -0.28 -12.15
N SER A 215 4.66 -0.81 -12.57
CA SER A 215 4.46 -1.34 -13.92
C SER A 215 2.99 -1.24 -14.33
N LYS A 216 2.72 -1.41 -15.63
CA LYS A 216 1.34 -1.42 -16.13
C LYS A 216 0.50 -2.50 -15.46
N SER A 217 1.03 -3.70 -15.24
CA SER A 217 0.30 -4.78 -14.57
C SER A 217 0.00 -4.44 -13.11
N VAL A 218 0.99 -3.92 -12.38
CA VAL A 218 0.83 -3.52 -10.98
C VAL A 218 -0.25 -2.45 -10.83
N PHE A 219 -0.32 -1.47 -11.73
CA PHE A 219 -1.40 -0.47 -11.74
C PHE A 219 -2.80 -1.11 -11.79
N TYR A 220 -3.03 -2.09 -12.66
CA TYR A 220 -4.34 -2.75 -12.77
C TYR A 220 -4.62 -3.73 -11.63
N ASP A 221 -3.59 -4.42 -11.12
CA ASP A 221 -3.74 -5.30 -9.96
C ASP A 221 -4.13 -4.50 -8.71
N GLU A 222 -3.52 -3.34 -8.50
CA GLU A 222 -3.83 -2.48 -7.35
C GLU A 222 -5.21 -1.83 -7.48
N ARG A 223 -5.63 -1.48 -8.70
CA ARG A 223 -7.01 -1.06 -8.96
C ARG A 223 -7.99 -2.14 -8.54
N LYS A 224 -7.81 -3.39 -8.99
CA LYS A 224 -8.70 -4.52 -8.64
C LYS A 224 -8.72 -4.83 -7.15
N ALA A 225 -7.64 -4.52 -6.44
CA ALA A 225 -7.56 -4.72 -5.01
C ALA A 225 -8.24 -3.58 -4.21
N ASP A 226 -8.49 -2.42 -4.81
CA ASP A 226 -9.15 -1.29 -4.14
C ASP A 226 -10.61 -1.61 -3.79
N PRO A 227 -11.07 -1.36 -2.55
CA PRO A 227 -12.45 -1.60 -2.14
C PRO A 227 -13.50 -0.89 -3.01
N ARG A 228 -13.14 0.21 -3.69
CA ARG A 228 -14.05 0.97 -4.57
C ARG A 228 -14.22 0.33 -5.94
N TYR A 229 -13.38 -0.64 -6.30
CA TYR A 229 -13.30 -1.17 -7.66
C TYR A 229 -14.65 -1.70 -8.16
N GLU A 230 -15.33 -2.54 -7.36
CA GLU A 230 -16.59 -3.18 -7.76
C GLU A 230 -17.73 -2.16 -7.96
N ASP A 231 -17.81 -1.15 -7.09
CA ASP A 231 -18.80 -0.08 -7.19
C ASP A 231 -18.57 0.77 -8.44
N VAL A 232 -17.32 1.14 -8.70
CA VAL A 232 -16.95 1.94 -9.87
C VAL A 232 -17.14 1.15 -11.16
N GLU A 233 -16.76 -0.13 -11.17
CA GLU A 233 -16.99 -1.05 -12.30
C GLU A 233 -18.48 -1.14 -12.61
N THR A 234 -19.32 -1.39 -11.60
CA THR A 234 -20.78 -1.49 -11.78
C THR A 234 -21.36 -0.22 -12.42
N ASN A 235 -20.95 0.95 -11.92
CA ASN A 235 -21.38 2.24 -12.48
C ASN A 235 -20.88 2.43 -13.92
N ALA A 236 -19.62 2.09 -14.20
CA ALA A 236 -19.04 2.17 -15.54
C ALA A 236 -19.77 1.26 -16.53
N LEU A 237 -20.03 0.00 -16.16
CA LEU A 237 -20.73 -0.98 -17.01
C LEU A 237 -22.15 -0.50 -17.36
N SER A 238 -22.86 0.15 -16.43
CA SER A 238 -24.15 0.79 -16.69
C SER A 238 -24.03 1.93 -17.73
N ARG A 239 -23.00 2.78 -17.61
CA ARG A 239 -22.73 3.84 -18.61
C ARG A 239 -22.34 3.27 -19.98
N ILE A 240 -21.52 2.22 -20.03
CA ILE A 240 -21.09 1.57 -21.27
C ILE A 240 -22.29 0.95 -21.99
N SER A 241 -23.14 0.23 -21.26
CA SER A 241 -24.34 -0.40 -21.81
C SER A 241 -25.29 0.65 -22.39
N SER A 242 -25.59 1.71 -21.64
CA SER A 242 -26.53 2.75 -22.06
C SER A 242 -26.03 3.60 -23.24
N LYS A 243 -24.73 3.90 -23.31
CA LYS A 243 -24.17 4.79 -24.36
C LYS A 243 -23.68 4.05 -25.60
N LEU A 244 -23.17 2.83 -25.44
CA LEU A 244 -22.48 2.08 -26.49
C LEU A 244 -23.15 0.75 -26.83
N GLY A 245 -24.14 0.29 -26.05
CA GLY A 245 -24.78 -1.02 -26.24
C GLY A 245 -23.85 -2.21 -26.00
N ILE A 246 -22.75 -2.01 -25.28
CA ILE A 246 -21.75 -3.05 -24.97
C ILE A 246 -22.00 -3.59 -23.56
N SER A 247 -21.92 -4.91 -23.38
CA SER A 247 -22.15 -5.59 -22.11
C SER A 247 -21.19 -6.78 -21.91
N GLY A 248 -21.26 -7.40 -20.73
CA GLY A 248 -20.45 -8.58 -20.37
C GLY A 248 -18.95 -8.31 -20.43
N ASP A 249 -18.17 -9.31 -20.84
CA ASP A 249 -16.71 -9.27 -20.88
C ASP A 249 -16.15 -8.10 -21.71
N LYS A 250 -16.87 -7.69 -22.77
CA LYS A 250 -16.46 -6.53 -23.59
C LYS A 250 -16.55 -5.22 -22.81
N ALA A 251 -17.57 -5.07 -21.96
CA ALA A 251 -17.71 -3.88 -21.12
C ALA A 251 -16.63 -3.87 -20.02
N ILE A 252 -16.31 -5.03 -19.43
CA ILE A 252 -15.23 -5.19 -18.44
C ILE A 252 -13.86 -4.88 -19.08
N ALA A 253 -13.62 -5.37 -20.30
CA ALA A 253 -12.40 -5.07 -21.04
C ALA A 253 -12.28 -3.58 -21.38
N LEU A 254 -13.39 -2.94 -21.79
CA LEU A 254 -13.42 -1.50 -22.06
C LEU A 254 -13.18 -0.70 -20.78
N PHE A 255 -13.82 -1.05 -19.67
CA PHE A 255 -13.62 -0.44 -18.36
C PHE A 255 -12.14 -0.44 -17.95
N ASN A 256 -11.40 -1.51 -18.22
CA ASN A 256 -9.98 -1.62 -17.92
C ASN A 256 -9.06 -1.07 -19.02
N SER A 257 -9.58 -0.60 -20.15
CA SER A 257 -8.74 -0.15 -21.27
C SER A 257 -8.11 1.23 -21.01
N ASP A 258 -6.92 1.46 -21.57
CA ASP A 258 -6.16 2.71 -21.45
C ASP A 258 -6.95 3.97 -21.86
N ASN A 259 -7.83 3.83 -22.84
CA ASN A 259 -8.56 4.96 -23.42
C ASN A 259 -9.94 5.22 -22.78
N TYR A 260 -10.34 4.40 -21.80
CA TYR A 260 -11.62 4.56 -21.13
C TYR A 260 -11.52 5.38 -19.85
N ASP A 261 -12.61 6.09 -19.54
CA ASP A 261 -12.81 6.90 -18.34
C ASP A 261 -13.66 6.11 -17.34
N SER A 262 -12.97 5.41 -16.45
CA SER A 262 -13.53 4.40 -15.54
C SER A 262 -14.49 4.97 -14.52
N ASP A 263 -14.21 6.15 -13.96
CA ASP A 263 -15.02 6.78 -12.93
C ASP A 263 -15.96 7.87 -13.50
N GLY A 264 -15.69 8.36 -14.71
CA GLY A 264 -16.56 9.27 -15.45
C GLY A 264 -16.21 10.74 -15.29
N ASP A 265 -14.98 11.06 -14.88
CA ASP A 265 -14.54 12.44 -14.58
C ASP A 265 -13.86 13.15 -15.78
N GLY A 266 -13.77 12.46 -16.92
CA GLY A 266 -13.17 12.93 -18.15
C GLY A 266 -11.67 12.67 -18.29
N VAL A 267 -11.05 11.89 -17.40
CA VAL A 267 -9.67 11.40 -17.59
C VAL A 267 -9.66 9.92 -17.95
N SER A 268 -8.86 9.54 -18.94
CA SER A 268 -8.71 8.13 -19.29
C SER A 268 -7.74 7.41 -18.35
N ASN A 269 -7.91 6.11 -18.21
CA ASN A 269 -7.02 5.22 -17.44
C ASN A 269 -5.54 5.38 -17.77
N LEU A 270 -5.20 5.67 -19.04
CA LEU A 270 -3.84 5.98 -19.47
C LEU A 270 -3.31 7.25 -18.81
N LEU A 271 -4.08 8.33 -18.81
CA LEU A 271 -3.65 9.61 -18.26
C LEU A 271 -3.61 9.56 -16.73
N GLU A 272 -4.59 8.88 -16.12
CA GLU A 272 -4.59 8.54 -14.70
C GLU A 272 -3.31 7.79 -14.31
N ARG A 273 -2.97 6.73 -15.04
CA ARG A 273 -1.71 6.01 -14.84
C ARG A 273 -0.51 6.93 -15.06
N ALA A 274 -0.49 7.69 -16.16
CA ALA A 274 0.68 8.44 -16.56
C ALA A 274 1.03 9.59 -15.61
N PHE A 275 0.03 10.23 -15.01
CA PHE A 275 0.24 11.37 -14.14
C PHE A 275 -0.01 11.04 -12.66
N GLY A 276 -0.19 9.75 -12.32
CA GLY A 276 -0.36 9.28 -10.95
C GLY A 276 -1.68 9.73 -10.31
N GLY A 277 -2.75 9.75 -11.09
CA GLY A 277 -4.12 10.02 -10.65
C GLY A 277 -4.78 8.85 -9.91
N ASP A 278 -6.10 8.89 -9.77
CA ASP A 278 -6.98 7.88 -9.21
C ASP A 278 -8.12 7.50 -10.18
N SER A 279 -7.88 6.50 -11.04
CA SER A 279 -8.88 5.99 -11.99
C SER A 279 -10.14 5.35 -11.39
N LEU A 280 -10.28 5.33 -10.06
CA LEU A 280 -11.45 4.82 -9.33
C LEU A 280 -12.14 5.92 -8.52
N GLY A 281 -11.78 7.19 -8.68
CA GLY A 281 -12.45 8.28 -7.98
C GLY A 281 -12.07 9.64 -8.54
N ASN A 282 -13.07 10.53 -8.62
CA ASN A 282 -12.94 11.84 -9.23
C ASN A 282 -11.79 12.65 -8.61
N ASP A 283 -10.72 12.86 -9.38
CA ASP A 283 -9.53 13.59 -8.95
C ASP A 283 -9.11 14.73 -9.93
N SER A 284 -10.05 15.06 -10.84
CA SER A 284 -9.99 15.89 -12.06
C SER A 284 -9.16 17.18 -12.11
N ARG A 285 -8.53 17.65 -11.02
CA ARG A 285 -7.66 18.84 -11.04
C ARG A 285 -6.25 18.63 -10.53
N SER A 286 -5.99 17.65 -9.66
CA SER A 286 -4.70 17.59 -8.96
C SER A 286 -3.64 16.77 -9.70
N ALA A 287 -4.06 15.80 -10.52
CA ALA A 287 -3.16 14.95 -11.31
C ALA A 287 -3.01 15.42 -12.77
N ARG A 288 -3.80 16.39 -13.23
CA ARG A 288 -3.75 16.84 -14.63
C ARG A 288 -2.58 17.80 -14.88
N PRO A 289 -1.99 17.81 -16.09
CA PRO A 289 -1.06 18.84 -16.50
C PRO A 289 -1.66 20.24 -16.37
N ALA A 290 -0.91 21.16 -15.76
CA ALA A 290 -1.38 22.49 -15.41
C ALA A 290 -0.44 23.59 -15.93
N PRO A 291 -0.98 24.73 -16.38
CA PRO A 291 -0.15 25.87 -16.76
C PRO A 291 0.51 26.51 -15.53
N VAL A 292 1.72 27.05 -15.70
CA VAL A 292 2.39 27.86 -14.67
C VAL A 292 2.43 29.32 -15.13
N LYS A 293 1.92 30.24 -14.31
CA LYS A 293 1.91 31.67 -14.64
C LYS A 293 3.24 32.33 -14.26
N LYS A 294 3.92 32.93 -15.25
CA LYS A 294 5.10 33.78 -15.05
C LYS A 294 5.00 35.04 -15.92
N ASN A 295 5.61 36.13 -15.44
CA ASN A 295 5.60 37.44 -16.11
C ASN A 295 6.83 37.59 -17.01
N ASP A 296 7.09 36.61 -17.88
CA ASP A 296 8.22 36.60 -18.81
C ASP A 296 7.80 36.29 -20.26
N ASN A 297 6.49 36.26 -20.51
CA ASN A 297 5.86 35.96 -21.80
C ASN A 297 6.13 34.55 -22.35
N TYR A 298 6.63 33.61 -21.55
CA TYR A 298 6.72 32.22 -21.98
C TYR A 298 5.51 31.41 -21.52
N GLU A 299 5.16 30.37 -22.28
CA GLU A 299 4.16 29.41 -21.84
C GLU A 299 4.84 28.27 -21.08
N TYR A 300 4.27 27.94 -19.93
CA TYR A 300 4.79 26.89 -19.07
C TYR A 300 3.76 25.81 -18.83
N LEU A 301 4.22 24.56 -18.75
CA LEU A 301 3.41 23.40 -18.43
C LEU A 301 4.09 22.58 -17.33
N SER A 302 3.35 22.30 -16.25
CA SER A 302 3.79 21.46 -15.14
C SER A 302 2.93 20.20 -15.07
N PHE A 303 3.55 19.05 -14.83
CA PHE A 303 2.84 17.79 -14.58
C PHE A 303 3.71 16.81 -13.79
N ASP A 304 3.06 15.84 -13.14
CA ASP A 304 3.73 14.73 -12.46
C ASP A 304 3.95 13.61 -13.47
N ARG A 305 5.07 12.90 -13.42
CA ARG A 305 5.35 11.74 -14.26
C ARG A 305 6.14 10.68 -13.50
N TYR A 306 6.16 9.46 -14.00
CA TYR A 306 7.19 8.51 -13.57
C TYR A 306 8.55 8.98 -14.04
N ASN A 307 9.56 8.81 -13.18
CA ASN A 307 10.94 9.10 -13.55
C ASN A 307 11.43 8.10 -14.61
N SER A 308 12.65 8.31 -15.12
CA SER A 308 13.24 7.47 -16.16
C SER A 308 13.39 6.00 -15.79
N ASP A 309 13.47 5.68 -14.49
CA ASP A 309 13.70 4.31 -14.01
C ASP A 309 12.44 3.45 -14.10
N PHE A 310 11.26 4.08 -14.06
CA PHE A 310 9.97 3.39 -14.03
C PHE A 310 9.09 3.67 -15.25
N GLN A 311 9.37 4.73 -16.01
CA GLN A 311 8.55 5.14 -17.14
C GLN A 311 8.35 4.01 -18.18
N ALA A 312 9.40 3.26 -18.50
CA ALA A 312 9.34 2.18 -19.48
C ALA A 312 8.49 0.99 -19.00
N ASP A 313 8.66 0.58 -17.74
CA ASP A 313 7.89 -0.52 -17.12
C ASP A 313 6.40 -0.18 -16.96
N MET A 314 6.10 1.10 -16.79
CA MET A 314 4.74 1.63 -16.82
C MET A 314 4.12 1.65 -18.23
N GLY A 315 4.93 1.38 -19.27
CA GLY A 315 4.52 1.44 -20.67
C GLY A 315 4.11 2.86 -21.05
N LEU A 316 4.96 3.85 -20.77
CA LEU A 316 4.64 5.27 -20.97
C LEU A 316 5.72 5.98 -21.78
N VAL A 317 5.28 6.88 -22.67
CA VAL A 317 6.16 7.86 -23.32
C VAL A 317 5.51 9.23 -23.23
N TYR A 318 6.18 10.16 -22.53
CA TYR A 318 5.78 11.57 -22.45
C TYR A 318 6.44 12.36 -23.58
N ILE A 319 5.63 13.02 -24.39
CA ILE A 319 6.09 13.84 -25.51
C ILE A 319 5.57 15.25 -25.26
N VAL A 320 6.47 16.16 -24.90
CA VAL A 320 6.14 17.58 -24.71
C VAL A 320 6.43 18.33 -26.01
N GLU A 321 5.47 19.12 -26.45
CA GLU A 321 5.51 19.78 -27.76
C GLU A 321 5.05 21.23 -27.62
N GLU A 322 5.64 22.12 -28.43
CA GLU A 322 5.20 23.50 -28.61
C GLU A 322 4.69 23.78 -30.02
N SER A 323 3.90 24.84 -30.17
CA SER A 323 3.34 25.28 -31.44
C SER A 323 3.02 26.77 -31.42
N SER A 324 3.13 27.44 -32.55
CA SER A 324 2.65 28.83 -32.72
C SER A 324 1.27 28.93 -33.38
N ASP A 325 0.73 27.83 -33.91
CA ASP A 325 -0.49 27.83 -34.75
C ASP A 325 -1.48 26.69 -34.46
N ARG A 326 -1.14 25.80 -33.51
CA ARG A 326 -1.83 24.55 -33.14
C ARG A 326 -1.87 23.48 -34.23
N ARG A 327 -1.22 23.68 -35.37
CA ARG A 327 -1.16 22.72 -36.50
C ARG A 327 0.19 22.03 -36.56
N THR A 328 1.28 22.80 -36.56
CA THR A 328 2.64 22.26 -36.57
C THR A 328 3.17 22.24 -35.14
N TRP A 329 3.69 21.09 -34.73
CA TRP A 329 4.17 20.84 -33.37
C TRP A 329 5.63 20.40 -33.40
N THR A 330 6.44 20.95 -32.50
CA THR A 330 7.86 20.61 -32.36
C THR A 330 8.14 20.17 -30.93
N SER A 331 8.93 19.11 -30.75
CA SER A 331 9.20 18.55 -29.42
C SER A 331 10.16 19.41 -28.60
N ILE A 332 9.87 19.54 -27.31
CA ILE A 332 10.78 20.09 -26.30
C ILE A 332 11.50 18.91 -25.66
N SER A 333 12.83 18.85 -25.80
CA SER A 333 13.63 17.66 -25.46
C SER A 333 13.80 17.41 -23.96
N SER A 334 13.78 18.46 -23.13
CA SER A 334 14.07 18.35 -21.71
C SER A 334 13.23 19.33 -20.87
N PRO A 335 12.89 18.96 -19.63
CA PRO A 335 12.22 19.88 -18.72
C PRO A 335 13.17 21.01 -18.32
N LEU A 336 12.59 22.18 -18.04
CA LEU A 336 13.30 23.30 -17.42
C LEU A 336 13.72 22.97 -15.98
N SER A 337 12.88 22.24 -15.25
CA SER A 337 13.16 21.78 -13.90
C SER A 337 12.43 20.50 -13.57
N THR A 338 13.03 19.71 -12.68
CA THR A 338 12.48 18.47 -12.15
C THR A 338 12.52 18.52 -10.62
N THR A 339 11.47 18.02 -9.97
CA THR A 339 11.38 17.89 -8.51
C THR A 339 10.92 16.49 -8.19
N ASP A 340 11.75 15.74 -7.45
CA ASP A 340 11.37 14.40 -6.98
C ASP A 340 10.19 14.51 -5.99
N LEU A 341 9.18 13.67 -6.19
CA LEU A 341 7.97 13.64 -5.35
C LEU A 341 7.96 12.44 -4.39
N GLY A 342 8.98 11.59 -4.45
CA GLY A 342 8.98 10.29 -3.82
C GLY A 342 8.18 9.26 -4.61
N GLY A 343 8.39 7.99 -4.26
CA GLY A 343 7.60 6.90 -4.83
C GLY A 343 7.80 6.69 -6.34
N GLY A 344 8.97 7.06 -6.86
CA GLY A 344 9.32 6.88 -8.27
C GLY A 344 8.67 7.88 -9.25
N MET A 345 8.05 8.93 -8.72
CA MET A 345 7.46 10.00 -9.52
C MET A 345 8.18 11.33 -9.29
N GLU A 346 8.12 12.18 -10.30
CA GLU A 346 8.71 13.51 -10.30
C GLU A 346 7.74 14.53 -10.90
N ARG A 347 7.77 15.76 -10.40
CA ARG A 347 7.12 16.91 -11.02
C ARG A 347 8.09 17.56 -11.99
N VAL A 348 7.66 17.73 -13.23
CA VAL A 348 8.42 18.42 -14.25
C VAL A 348 7.76 19.71 -14.67
N VAL A 349 8.57 20.71 -14.99
CA VAL A 349 8.14 21.98 -15.58
C VAL A 349 8.82 22.13 -16.93
N TYR A 350 8.02 22.30 -17.97
CA TYR A 350 8.47 22.64 -19.31
C TYR A 350 8.11 24.08 -19.64
N ARG A 351 8.84 24.65 -20.59
CA ARG A 351 8.63 26.01 -21.10
C ARG A 351 8.81 26.01 -22.62
N THR A 352 8.06 26.85 -23.32
CA THR A 352 8.33 27.14 -24.73
C THR A 352 9.74 27.69 -24.94
N THR A 353 10.30 27.47 -26.13
CA THR A 353 11.63 27.99 -26.50
C THR A 353 11.59 29.47 -26.86
N SER A 354 10.43 29.92 -27.35
CA SER A 354 10.15 31.31 -27.72
C SER A 354 9.10 31.93 -26.81
N ALA A 355 9.23 33.24 -26.58
CA ALA A 355 8.22 34.02 -25.87
C ALA A 355 7.04 34.35 -26.80
N THR A 356 5.85 34.39 -26.23
CA THR A 356 4.65 35.00 -26.81
C THR A 356 4.91 36.49 -27.06
N SER A 357 4.49 37.00 -28.22
CA SER A 357 4.62 38.42 -28.59
C SER A 357 3.30 38.94 -29.13
N ALA A 358 3.14 40.25 -29.25
CA ALA A 358 1.95 40.83 -29.90
C ALA A 358 1.78 40.23 -31.30
N GLY A 359 0.61 39.64 -31.57
CA GLY A 359 0.29 38.96 -32.83
C GLY A 359 0.74 37.50 -32.94
N ASN A 360 1.56 36.98 -32.00
CA ASN A 360 2.04 35.59 -32.02
C ASN A 360 1.72 34.89 -30.69
N THR A 361 0.87 33.88 -30.73
CA THR A 361 0.57 33.04 -29.57
C THR A 361 1.45 31.80 -29.57
N GLN A 362 1.98 31.41 -28.41
CA GLN A 362 2.62 30.13 -28.21
C GLN A 362 1.65 29.17 -27.51
N PHE A 363 1.79 27.88 -27.80
CA PHE A 363 1.03 26.80 -27.19
C PHE A 363 2.01 25.72 -26.75
N ILE A 364 1.76 25.13 -25.58
CA ILE A 364 2.52 24.00 -25.07
C ILE A 364 1.56 22.88 -24.68
N ARG A 365 1.92 21.64 -24.96
CA ARG A 365 1.15 20.46 -24.55
C ARG A 365 2.06 19.31 -24.15
N VAL A 366 1.51 18.37 -23.39
CA VAL A 366 2.07 17.04 -23.20
C VAL A 366 1.14 16.02 -23.84
N ARG A 367 1.72 15.03 -24.50
CA ARG A 367 1.03 13.88 -25.07
C ARG A 367 1.63 12.61 -24.51
N VAL A 368 0.78 11.68 -24.10
CA VAL A 368 1.18 10.38 -23.55
C VAL A 368 0.94 9.31 -24.61
N LYS A 369 1.92 8.42 -24.81
CA LYS A 369 1.73 7.17 -25.54
C LYS A 369 1.86 5.98 -24.58
N ALA A 370 1.09 4.93 -24.89
CA ALA A 370 1.06 3.65 -24.18
C ALA A 370 1.61 2.52 -25.05
#